data_AF-A0A9E5T9K2-F1
#
_entry.id   AF-A0A9E5T9K2-F1
#
_cell.length_a   1.000
_cell.length_b   1.000
_cell.length_c   1.000
_cell.angle_alpha   90.00
_cell.angle_beta   90.00
_cell.angle_gamma   90.00
#
_symmetry.space_group_name_H-M   'P 1'
#
loop_
_entity.id
_entity.type
_entity.pdbx_description
1 polymer ?
#
loop_
_entity_poly.entity_id
_entity_poly.type
_entity_poly.pdbx_seq_one_letter_code
_entity_poly.pdbx_strand_id
1 'polypeptide(L)' 'YPFRCGRGTGFSFLERPQLVVGDRTELQANMVLAVDGSVSTERFRAQVGDSIIVTADGYEAVTAHPKSIDEVIID' A
#
# COMPACT_ATOMS: atom_id res chain seq x y z
N TYR A 1 -3.89 8.33 -15.21
CA TYR A 1 -4.00 7.59 -13.94
C TYR A 1 -2.59 7.44 -13.36
N PRO A 2 -2.03 8.43 -12.64
CA PRO A 2 -0.56 8.54 -12.57
C PRO A 2 0.09 7.98 -11.30
N PHE A 3 -0.66 7.45 -10.33
CA PHE A 3 -0.07 7.01 -9.06
C PHE A 3 0.03 5.49 -8.96
N ARG A 4 1.17 4.99 -8.46
CA ARG A 4 1.32 3.60 -8.04
C ARG A 4 0.40 3.33 -6.84
N CYS A 5 -0.15 2.13 -6.75
CA CYS A 5 -1.01 1.68 -5.66
C CYS A 5 -0.23 1.14 -4.45
N GLY A 6 1.10 1.07 -4.56
CA GLY A 6 1.95 0.54 -3.53
C GLY A 6 3.37 0.26 -4.01
N ARG A 7 4.21 -0.22 -3.09
CA ARG A 7 5.64 -0.44 -3.32
C ARG A 7 6.22 -1.42 -2.30
N GLY A 8 7.34 -2.02 -2.67
CA GLY A 8 8.25 -2.69 -1.75
C GLY A 8 8.75 -1.74 -0.68
N THR A 9 8.90 -2.27 0.52
CA THR A 9 9.48 -1.56 1.67
C THR A 9 10.24 -2.54 2.54
N GLY A 10 11.31 -2.06 3.16
CA GLY A 10 12.21 -2.89 3.95
C GLY A 10 13.25 -2.01 4.62
N PHE A 11 14.52 -2.19 4.26
CA PHE A 11 15.57 -1.27 4.68
C PHE A 11 15.38 0.12 4.07
N SER A 12 14.78 0.19 2.86
CA SER A 12 14.53 1.43 2.15
C SER A 12 13.05 1.81 2.12
N PHE A 13 12.85 3.14 2.20
CA PHE A 13 11.68 3.93 1.83
C PHE A 13 11.05 3.62 0.46
N LEU A 14 11.77 2.98 -0.46
CA LEU A 14 11.27 2.74 -1.81
C LEU A 14 12.07 1.59 -2.39
N GLU A 15 11.41 0.44 -2.48
CA GLU A 15 12.00 -0.78 -3.03
C GLU A 15 11.08 -1.35 -4.12
N ARG A 16 11.62 -2.32 -4.87
CA ARG A 16 10.83 -3.14 -5.78
C ARG A 16 10.19 -4.30 -5.00
N PRO A 17 9.07 -4.87 -5.48
CA PRO A 17 8.31 -4.47 -6.66
C PRO A 17 7.49 -3.20 -6.44
N GLN A 18 6.98 -2.57 -7.51
CA GLN A 18 5.99 -1.49 -7.40
C GLN A 18 4.64 -1.99 -7.88
N LEU A 19 3.58 -1.68 -7.13
CA LEU A 19 2.20 -1.96 -7.55
C LEU A 19 1.76 -0.87 -8.52
N VAL A 20 2.29 -0.92 -9.74
CA VAL A 20 2.07 0.07 -10.79
C VAL A 20 1.85 -0.63 -12.13
N VAL A 21 1.12 0.02 -13.03
CA VAL A 21 0.89 -0.50 -14.38
C VAL A 21 2.22 -0.77 -15.07
N GLY A 22 2.41 -2.01 -15.52
CA GLY A 22 3.58 -2.43 -16.29
C GLY A 22 4.67 -3.15 -15.48
N ASP A 23 4.66 -3.08 -14.14
CA ASP A 23 5.49 -3.98 -13.34
C ASP A 23 4.93 -5.40 -13.44
N ARG A 24 5.80 -6.36 -13.79
CA ARG A 24 5.46 -7.78 -14.00
C ARG A 24 6.09 -8.69 -12.97
N THR A 25 6.65 -8.12 -11.90
CA THR A 25 7.24 -8.91 -10.82
C THR A 25 6.15 -9.74 -10.16
N GLU A 26 6.34 -11.07 -10.13
CA GLU A 26 5.43 -11.97 -9.42
C GLU A 26 5.58 -11.75 -7.90
N LEU A 27 4.46 -11.62 -7.20
CA LEU A 27 4.47 -11.50 -5.74
C LEU A 27 4.76 -12.87 -5.13
N GLN A 28 5.70 -12.90 -4.18
CA GLN A 28 6.10 -14.12 -3.48
C GLN A 28 5.92 -13.95 -1.98
N ALA A 29 5.73 -15.07 -1.28
CA ALA A 29 5.67 -15.08 0.18
C ALA A 29 6.91 -14.39 0.79
N ASN A 30 6.70 -13.71 1.90
CA ASN A 30 7.67 -12.88 2.62
C ASN A 30 8.05 -11.55 1.96
N MET A 31 7.47 -11.19 0.82
CA MET A 31 7.57 -9.81 0.32
C MET A 31 6.81 -8.86 1.25
N VAL A 32 7.41 -7.71 1.54
CA VAL A 32 6.80 -6.65 2.36
C VAL A 32 6.45 -5.46 1.47
N LEU A 33 5.18 -5.07 1.49
CA LEU A 33 4.65 -4.01 0.64
C LEU A 33 3.93 -2.97 1.47
N ALA A 34 4.16 -1.70 1.17
CA ALA A 34 3.21 -0.65 1.52
C ALA A 34 2.15 -0.60 0.42
N VAL A 35 0.88 -0.83 0.76
CA VAL A 35 -0.26 -0.77 -0.16
C VAL A 35 -1.10 0.42 0.22
N ASP A 36 -1.02 1.49 -0.57
CA ASP A 36 -1.43 2.83 -0.15
C ASP A 36 -2.12 3.61 -1.27
N GLY A 37 -3.20 3.03 -1.78
CA GLY A 37 -4.04 3.64 -2.81
C GLY A 37 -4.57 5.02 -2.43
N SER A 38 -4.66 5.92 -3.42
CA SER A 38 -5.14 7.28 -3.21
C SER A 38 -6.06 7.75 -4.32
N VAL A 39 -6.94 8.68 -3.95
CA VAL A 39 -7.85 9.38 -4.84
C VAL A 39 -7.68 10.87 -4.61
N SER A 40 -7.61 11.62 -5.71
CA SER A 40 -7.50 13.07 -5.70
C SER A 40 -8.64 13.70 -6.49
N THR A 41 -9.18 14.78 -5.96
CA THR A 41 -10.02 15.75 -6.66
C THR A 41 -9.24 17.06 -6.77
N GLU A 42 -9.82 18.11 -7.35
CA GLU A 42 -9.19 19.44 -7.42
C GLU A 42 -8.91 20.06 -6.05
N ARG A 43 -9.69 19.71 -5.02
CA ARG A 43 -9.67 20.38 -3.71
C ARG A 43 -9.25 19.48 -2.55
N PHE A 44 -9.14 18.18 -2.78
CA PHE A 44 -8.96 17.21 -1.71
C PHE A 44 -8.28 15.95 -2.22
N ARG A 45 -7.46 15.34 -1.37
CA ARG A 45 -6.86 14.02 -1.58
C ARG A 45 -7.08 13.16 -0.36
N ALA A 46 -7.54 11.94 -0.59
CA ALA A 46 -7.55 10.88 0.41
C ALA A 46 -6.56 9.79 0.01
N GLN A 47 -5.87 9.25 1.01
CA GLN A 47 -5.02 8.08 0.88
C GLN A 47 -5.26 7.21 2.11
N VAL A 48 -5.48 5.93 1.88
CA VAL A 48 -5.62 4.92 2.93
C VAL A 48 -4.73 3.77 2.53
N GLY A 49 -3.96 3.26 3.48
CA GLY A 49 -3.02 2.19 3.18
C GLY A 49 -2.50 1.49 4.42
N ASP A 50 -2.03 0.28 4.19
CA ASP A 50 -1.40 -0.54 5.21
C ASP A 50 -0.13 -1.16 4.66
N SER A 51 0.82 -1.42 5.57
CA SER A 51 1.94 -2.32 5.27
C SER A 51 1.48 -3.75 5.42
N ILE A 52 1.81 -4.60 4.44
CA ILE A 52 1.46 -6.02 4.42
C ILE A 52 2.67 -6.90 4.19
N ILE A 53 2.59 -8.14 4.67
CA ILE A 53 3.50 -9.23 4.32
C ILE A 53 2.72 -10.21 3.45
N VAL A 54 3.23 -10.53 2.27
CA VAL A 54 2.62 -11.55 1.40
C VAL A 54 2.84 -12.93 2.02
N THR A 55 1.79 -13.74 2.10
CA THR A 55 1.84 -15.14 2.56
C THR A 55 1.76 -16.09 1.36
N ALA A 56 1.83 -17.40 1.61
CA ALA A 56 1.70 -18.39 0.53
C ALA A 56 0.30 -18.39 -0.13
N ASP A 57 -0.71 -17.92 0.60
CA ASP A 57 -2.13 -18.01 0.26
C ASP A 57 -2.85 -16.64 0.32
N GLY A 58 -2.13 -15.55 0.56
CA GLY A 58 -2.71 -14.22 0.72
C GLY A 58 -1.73 -13.19 1.26
N TYR A 59 -2.14 -12.47 2.30
CA TYR A 59 -1.34 -11.47 2.96
C TYR A 59 -1.74 -11.31 4.43
N GLU A 60 -0.81 -10.81 5.23
CA GLU A 60 -1.00 -10.38 6.62
C GLU A 60 -0.75 -8.87 6.72
N ALA A 61 -1.63 -8.14 7.39
CA ALA A 61 -1.46 -6.71 7.61
C ALA A 61 -0.58 -6.44 8.85
N VAL A 62 0.49 -5.68 8.66
CA VAL A 62 1.40 -5.24 9.72
C VAL A 62 0.85 -4.00 10.44
N THR A 63 0.11 -3.18 9.71
CA THR A 63 -0.60 -2.02 10.25
C THR A 63 -2.10 -2.20 10.04
N ALA A 64 -2.89 -1.54 10.88
CA ALA A 64 -4.35 -1.54 10.77
C ALA A 64 -4.86 -0.09 10.83
N HIS A 65 -4.69 0.64 9.73
CA HIS A 65 -5.25 1.98 9.64
C HIS A 65 -6.78 1.93 9.51
N PRO A 66 -7.49 2.86 10.15
CA PRO A 66 -8.93 3.05 9.98
C PRO A 66 -9.33 3.16 8.51
N LYS A 67 -10.38 2.43 8.14
CA LYS A 67 -10.91 2.41 6.76
C LYS A 67 -12.25 3.15 6.66
N SER A 68 -12.79 3.58 7.80
CA SER A 68 -13.94 4.49 7.90
C SER A 68 -13.50 5.85 8.41
N ILE A 69 -14.16 6.91 7.94
CA ILE A 69 -13.92 8.30 8.40
C ILE A 69 -14.18 8.42 9.90
N ASP A 70 -15.23 7.78 10.40
CA ASP A 70 -15.63 7.85 11.82
C ASP A 70 -14.60 7.22 12.77
N GLU A 71 -13.73 6.37 12.23
CA GLU A 71 -12.68 5.67 12.98
C GLU A 71 -11.31 6.36 12.85
N VAL A 72 -11.18 7.39 12.01
CA VAL A 72 -9.92 8.12 11.81
C VAL A 72 -9.59 8.91 13.07
N ILE A 73 -8.41 8.65 13.63
CA ILE A 73 -7.82 9.45 14.70
C ILE A 73 -7.00 10.57 14.07
N ILE A 74 -7.32 11.82 14.41
CA ILE A 74 -6.56 13.00 14.02
C ILE A 74 -5.87 13.51 15.30
N ASP A 75 -4.55 13.48 15.30
CA ASP A 75 -3.67 14.02 16.36
C ASP A 75 -3.01 15.32 15.88
#